data_AF-A0A7C5CJ69-F1
#
_entry.id   AF-A0A7C5CJ69-F1
#
_cell.length_a   1.000
_cell.length_b   1.000
_cell.length_c   1.000
_cell.angle_alpha   90.00
_cell.angle_beta   90.00
_cell.angle_gamma   90.00
#
_symmetry.space_group_name_H-M   'P 1'
#
loop_
_entity.id
_entity.type
_entity.pdbx_description
1 polymer ?
#
loop_
_entity_poly.entity_id
_entity_poly.type
_entity_poly.pdbx_seq_one_letter_code
_entity_poly.pdbx_strand_id
1 'polypeptide(L)'
;MKRIIVTGLILAVFVAGAFAYITISKIYQEAMEDLEAGRRAEARKKFEKILTISKTHSLSDNAQYWIGETYFDDGLSYDTLGDTVNARRSYKKAVEAFRAVFNFTDRETPKYMDAAYKIALTYFRMGEFEKAYYEAVKFIAFYPESKNVPQARELIAKIRGKQVARTDSLPANLPDTLKPSRPDTTRETPKTQ
;
A
#
# COMPACT_ATOMS: atom_id res chain seq x y z
N MET A 1 -21.61 28.77 44.33
CA MET A 1 -21.47 27.30 44.15
C MET A 1 -21.53 26.93 42.66
N LYS A 2 -20.40 26.90 41.93
CA LYS A 2 -20.31 26.42 40.52
C LYS A 2 -18.88 25.93 40.17
N ARG A 3 -18.22 25.17 41.04
CA ARG A 3 -16.83 24.67 40.80
C ARG A 3 -16.64 23.16 40.86
N ILE A 4 -17.70 22.37 41.06
CA ILE A 4 -17.57 20.91 41.28
C ILE A 4 -17.85 20.09 40.00
N ILE A 5 -18.49 20.66 38.97
CA ILE A 5 -18.89 19.89 37.78
C ILE A 5 -17.74 19.77 36.74
N VAL A 6 -16.77 20.68 36.74
CA VAL A 6 -15.70 20.70 35.72
C VAL A 6 -14.60 19.67 36.01
N THR A 7 -14.32 19.33 37.28
CA THR A 7 -13.28 18.37 37.66
C THR A 7 -13.66 16.90 37.42
N GLY A 8 -14.93 16.53 37.59
CA GLY A 8 -15.41 15.15 37.36
C GLY A 8 -15.41 14.74 35.88
N LEU A 9 -15.72 15.68 34.98
CA LEU A 9 -15.74 15.43 33.53
C LEU A 9 -14.32 15.27 32.96
N ILE A 10 -13.36 16.05 33.45
CA ILE A 10 -11.95 15.96 33.03
C ILE A 10 -11.35 14.61 33.45
N LEU A 11 -11.59 14.15 34.68
CA LEU A 11 -11.09 12.85 35.15
C LEU A 11 -11.68 11.65 34.37
N ALA A 12 -12.96 11.69 34.02
CA ALA A 12 -13.62 10.63 33.27
C ALA A 12 -13.08 10.49 31.83
N VAL A 13 -12.76 11.61 31.16
CA VAL A 13 -12.15 11.59 29.82
C VAL A 13 -10.73 11.02 29.86
N PHE A 14 -9.94 11.34 30.90
CA PHE A 14 -8.60 10.75 31.08
C PHE A 14 -8.64 9.24 31.32
N VAL A 15 -9.57 8.74 32.13
CA VAL A 15 -9.72 7.29 32.39
C VAL A 15 -10.18 6.54 31.13
N ALA A 16 -11.13 7.10 30.37
CA ALA A 16 -11.59 6.50 29.12
C ALA A 16 -10.47 6.45 28.06
N GLY A 17 -9.67 7.50 27.96
CA GLY A 17 -8.49 7.53 27.07
C GLY A 17 -7.44 6.48 27.44
N ALA A 18 -7.11 6.36 28.72
CA ALA A 18 -6.15 5.35 29.21
C ALA A 18 -6.67 3.91 28.99
N PHE A 19 -7.96 3.67 29.22
CA PHE A 19 -8.58 2.38 28.97
C PHE A 19 -8.56 2.01 27.48
N ALA A 20 -8.88 2.95 26.60
CA ALA A 20 -8.80 2.74 25.15
C ALA A 20 -7.38 2.44 24.70
N TYR A 21 -6.38 3.14 25.24
CA TYR A 21 -4.97 2.92 24.95
C TYR A 21 -4.49 1.52 25.33
N ILE A 22 -4.78 1.08 26.56
CA ILE A 22 -4.41 -0.27 27.04
C ILE A 22 -5.12 -1.35 26.20
N THR A 23 -6.40 -1.14 25.89
CA THR A 23 -7.19 -2.09 25.11
C THR A 23 -6.65 -2.23 23.68
N ILE A 24 -6.34 -1.12 22.99
CA ILE A 24 -5.77 -1.16 21.64
C ILE A 24 -4.40 -1.85 21.63
N SER A 25 -3.54 -1.51 22.60
CA SER A 25 -2.19 -2.10 22.71
C SER A 25 -2.26 -3.63 22.90
N LYS A 26 -3.17 -4.11 23.73
CA LYS A 26 -3.40 -5.55 23.94
C LYS A 26 -3.91 -6.25 22.68
N ILE A 27 -4.94 -5.70 22.03
CA ILE A 27 -5.49 -6.29 20.80
C ILE A 27 -4.42 -6.33 19.70
N TYR A 28 -3.56 -5.31 19.63
CA TYR A 28 -2.47 -5.26 18.67
C TYR A 28 -1.46 -6.37 18.93
N GLN A 29 -1.04 -6.60 20.17
CA GLN A 29 -0.14 -7.70 20.53
C GLN A 29 -0.71 -9.06 20.14
N GLU A 30 -1.97 -9.34 20.50
CA GLU A 30 -2.65 -10.58 20.12
C GLU A 30 -2.76 -10.75 18.59
N ALA A 31 -2.92 -9.65 17.84
CA ALA A 31 -2.93 -9.68 16.38
C ALA A 31 -1.56 -10.03 15.80
N MET A 32 -0.47 -9.53 16.41
CA MET A 32 0.89 -9.88 16.01
C MET A 32 1.20 -11.35 16.30
N GLU A 33 0.79 -11.88 17.45
CA GLU A 33 0.92 -13.31 17.79
C GLU A 33 0.19 -14.20 16.78
N ASP A 34 -0.99 -13.79 16.32
CA ASP A 34 -1.70 -14.48 15.25
C ASP A 34 -0.94 -14.45 13.92
N LEU A 35 -0.32 -13.33 13.56
CA LEU A 35 0.52 -13.24 12.36
C LEU A 35 1.73 -14.18 12.45
N GLU A 36 2.42 -14.19 13.58
CA GLU A 36 3.57 -15.07 13.84
C GLU A 36 3.19 -16.55 13.73
N ALA A 37 1.98 -16.90 14.14
CA ALA A 37 1.44 -18.24 14.01
C ALA A 37 0.78 -18.54 12.65
N GLY A 38 0.86 -17.62 11.68
CA GLY A 38 0.27 -17.76 10.35
C GLY A 38 -1.26 -17.65 10.29
N ARG A 39 -1.91 -17.29 11.40
CA ARG A 39 -3.37 -17.07 11.53
C ARG A 39 -3.77 -15.70 11.01
N ARG A 40 -3.56 -15.49 9.70
CA ARG A 40 -3.73 -14.19 9.02
C ARG A 40 -5.15 -13.63 9.13
N ALA A 41 -6.17 -14.50 9.05
CA ALA A 41 -7.56 -14.08 9.10
C ALA A 41 -7.97 -13.58 10.49
N GLU A 42 -7.47 -14.24 11.54
CA GLU A 42 -7.66 -13.91 12.94
C GLU A 42 -6.95 -12.60 13.29
N ALA A 43 -5.68 -12.47 12.86
CA ALA A 43 -4.92 -11.23 12.99
C ALA A 43 -5.65 -10.05 12.33
N ARG A 44 -6.11 -10.23 11.08
CA ARG A 44 -6.84 -9.20 10.34
C ARG A 44 -8.08 -8.70 11.10
N LYS A 45 -8.89 -9.62 11.64
CA LYS A 45 -10.08 -9.26 12.45
C LYS A 45 -9.71 -8.42 13.67
N LYS A 46 -8.57 -8.72 14.32
CA LYS A 46 -8.08 -7.95 15.47
C LYS A 46 -7.59 -6.56 15.06
N PHE A 47 -6.87 -6.44 13.95
CA PHE A 47 -6.47 -5.13 13.42
C PHE A 47 -7.70 -4.29 13.01
N GLU A 48 -8.70 -4.89 12.35
CA GLU A 48 -9.96 -4.21 12.03
C GLU A 48 -10.67 -3.71 13.30
N LYS A 49 -10.66 -4.51 14.38
CA LYS A 49 -11.20 -4.10 15.68
C LYS A 49 -10.47 -2.90 16.28
N ILE A 50 -9.16 -2.78 16.10
CA ILE A 50 -8.43 -1.57 16.54
C ILE A 50 -9.00 -0.33 15.83
N LEU A 51 -9.24 -0.44 14.52
CA LEU A 51 -9.75 0.68 13.71
C LEU A 51 -11.21 1.04 14.01
N THR A 52 -12.01 0.13 14.60
CA THR A 52 -13.34 0.45 15.10
C THR A 52 -13.32 1.13 16.46
N ILE A 53 -12.31 0.87 17.29
CA ILE A 53 -12.13 1.51 18.60
C ILE A 53 -11.57 2.92 18.43
N SER A 54 -10.51 3.08 17.63
CA SER A 54 -9.92 4.39 17.36
C SER A 54 -9.20 4.45 16.03
N LYS A 55 -9.41 5.55 15.29
CA LYS A 55 -8.64 5.91 14.10
C LYS A 55 -7.55 6.96 14.37
N THR A 56 -7.42 7.42 15.61
CA THR A 56 -6.45 8.45 16.01
C THR A 56 -5.40 7.92 17.00
N HIS A 57 -5.42 6.62 17.31
CA HIS A 57 -4.42 6.00 18.14
C HIS A 57 -3.11 5.82 17.37
N SER A 58 -1.97 5.90 18.05
CA SER A 58 -0.61 5.69 17.50
C SER A 58 -0.33 4.30 16.91
N LEU A 59 -1.30 3.39 16.98
CA LEU A 59 -1.22 2.03 16.42
C LEU A 59 -2.24 1.82 15.30
N SER A 60 -3.11 2.79 15.03
CA SER A 60 -4.18 2.63 14.04
C SER A 60 -3.61 2.62 12.62
N ASP A 61 -2.60 3.44 12.33
CA ASP A 61 -1.90 3.40 11.04
C ASP A 61 -1.13 2.08 10.85
N ASN A 62 -0.47 1.59 11.90
CA ASN A 62 0.16 0.28 11.94
C ASN A 62 -0.85 -0.84 11.70
N ALA A 63 -2.00 -0.82 12.38
CA ALA A 63 -3.06 -1.81 12.21
C ALA A 63 -3.60 -1.80 10.77
N GLN A 64 -3.83 -0.61 10.19
CA GLN A 64 -4.24 -0.47 8.80
C GLN A 64 -3.21 -1.05 7.83
N TYR A 65 -1.91 -0.81 8.07
CA TYR A 65 -0.83 -1.39 7.29
C TYR A 65 -0.84 -2.92 7.36
N TRP A 66 -0.97 -3.50 8.55
CA TRP A 66 -1.00 -4.95 8.72
C TRP A 66 -2.23 -5.62 8.10
N ILE A 67 -3.37 -4.93 8.03
CA ILE A 67 -4.51 -5.39 7.21
C ILE A 67 -4.07 -5.52 5.75
N GLY A 68 -3.34 -4.54 5.21
CA GLY A 68 -2.77 -4.62 3.87
C GLY A 68 -1.82 -5.80 3.69
N GLU A 69 -0.89 -6.00 4.63
CA GLU A 69 0.05 -7.14 4.61
C GLU A 69 -0.68 -8.48 4.60
N THR A 70 -1.71 -8.66 5.44
CA THR A 70 -2.46 -9.92 5.46
C THR A 70 -3.12 -10.21 4.12
N TYR A 71 -3.67 -9.20 3.44
CA TYR A 71 -4.29 -9.38 2.12
C TYR A 71 -3.24 -9.60 1.02
N PHE A 72 -2.08 -8.95 1.14
CA PHE A 72 -0.96 -9.16 0.23
C PHE A 72 -0.50 -10.62 0.31
N ASP A 73 -0.32 -11.14 1.53
CA ASP A 73 0.06 -12.53 1.78
C ASP A 73 -0.99 -13.54 1.29
N ASP A 74 -2.28 -13.29 1.49
CA ASP A 74 -3.34 -14.12 0.91
C ASP A 74 -3.20 -14.13 -0.62
N GLY A 75 -2.95 -12.96 -1.22
CA GLY A 75 -2.67 -12.82 -2.65
C GLY A 75 -1.47 -13.67 -3.10
N LEU A 76 -0.37 -13.63 -2.36
CA LEU A 76 0.81 -14.46 -2.61
C LEU A 76 0.47 -15.95 -2.55
N SER A 77 -0.31 -16.36 -1.55
CA SER A 77 -0.69 -17.75 -1.35
C SER A 77 -1.53 -18.26 -2.52
N TYR A 78 -2.56 -17.51 -2.91
CA TYR A 78 -3.39 -17.88 -4.07
C TYR A 78 -2.61 -17.89 -5.38
N ASP A 79 -1.72 -16.92 -5.58
CA ASP A 79 -0.84 -16.83 -6.76
C ASP A 79 0.07 -18.05 -6.87
N THR A 80 0.66 -18.48 -5.75
CA THR A 80 1.50 -19.70 -5.66
C THR A 80 0.71 -20.97 -6.01
N LEU A 81 -0.58 -21.01 -5.68
CA LEU A 81 -1.49 -22.10 -6.00
C LEU A 81 -2.06 -22.03 -7.43
N GLY A 82 -1.74 -20.98 -8.20
CA GLY A 82 -2.29 -20.76 -9.54
C GLY A 82 -3.73 -20.22 -9.56
N ASP A 83 -4.30 -19.89 -8.40
CA ASP A 83 -5.64 -19.30 -8.29
C ASP A 83 -5.59 -17.79 -8.56
N THR A 84 -5.48 -17.47 -9.84
CA THR A 84 -5.33 -16.08 -10.31
C THR A 84 -6.53 -15.19 -9.94
N VAL A 85 -7.73 -15.75 -9.80
CA VAL A 85 -8.95 -15.00 -9.47
C VAL A 85 -8.90 -14.54 -8.02
N ASN A 86 -8.62 -15.46 -7.09
CA ASN A 86 -8.52 -15.11 -5.68
C ASN A 86 -7.26 -14.29 -5.38
N ALA A 87 -6.14 -14.58 -6.05
CA ALA A 87 -4.93 -13.77 -5.94
C ALA A 87 -5.21 -12.31 -6.30
N ARG A 88 -5.82 -12.06 -7.47
CA ARG A 88 -6.15 -10.71 -7.91
C ARG A 88 -7.14 -10.01 -6.97
N ARG A 89 -8.11 -10.74 -6.43
CA ARG A 89 -9.06 -10.19 -5.45
C ARG A 89 -8.35 -9.77 -4.17
N SER A 90 -7.48 -10.60 -3.63
CA SER A 90 -6.71 -10.31 -2.41
C SER A 90 -5.74 -9.15 -2.62
N TYR A 91 -5.02 -9.11 -3.74
CA TYR A 91 -4.14 -7.97 -4.05
C TYR A 91 -4.90 -6.64 -4.20
N LYS A 92 -6.10 -6.62 -4.77
CA LYS A 92 -6.93 -5.39 -4.82
C LYS A 92 -7.24 -4.88 -3.41
N LYS A 93 -7.65 -5.77 -2.50
CA LYS A 93 -7.90 -5.43 -1.09
C LYS A 93 -6.63 -4.94 -0.38
N ALA A 94 -5.47 -5.54 -0.70
CA ALA A 94 -4.19 -5.08 -0.16
C ALA A 94 -3.88 -3.63 -0.60
N VAL A 95 -4.03 -3.31 -1.89
CA VAL A 95 -3.85 -1.92 -2.37
C VAL A 95 -4.80 -0.95 -1.68
N GLU A 96 -6.07 -1.30 -1.53
CA GLU A 96 -7.07 -0.47 -0.82
C GLU A 96 -6.65 -0.23 0.63
N ALA A 97 -6.24 -1.27 1.34
CA ALA A 97 -5.80 -1.19 2.73
C ALA A 97 -4.50 -0.38 2.89
N PHE A 98 -3.50 -0.58 2.04
CA PHE A 98 -2.28 0.23 2.07
C PHE A 98 -2.55 1.70 1.76
N ARG A 99 -3.45 2.00 0.81
CA ARG A 99 -3.86 3.39 0.52
C ARG A 99 -4.57 4.03 1.71
N ALA A 100 -5.35 3.26 2.47
CA ALA A 100 -6.03 3.77 3.65
C ALA A 100 -5.08 4.21 4.77
N VAL A 101 -3.81 3.77 4.77
CA VAL A 101 -2.77 4.25 5.71
C VAL A 101 -2.57 5.77 5.59
N PHE A 102 -2.74 6.35 4.39
CA PHE A 102 -2.57 7.79 4.17
C PHE A 102 -3.72 8.65 4.72
N ASN A 103 -4.79 8.04 5.26
CA ASN A 103 -5.92 8.76 5.85
C ASN A 103 -5.72 9.07 7.34
N PHE A 104 -4.62 8.61 7.94
CA PHE A 104 -4.29 8.87 9.33
C PHE A 104 -3.60 10.23 9.47
N THR A 105 -3.70 10.91 10.62
CA THR A 105 -3.28 12.32 10.72
C THR A 105 -1.77 12.51 10.87
N ASP A 106 -1.05 11.50 11.34
CA ASP A 106 0.40 11.57 11.52
C ASP A 106 1.10 11.13 10.22
N ARG A 107 1.36 12.10 9.35
CA ARG A 107 1.86 11.89 7.98
C ARG A 107 3.33 11.48 7.87
N GLU A 108 4.04 11.40 8.99
CA GLU A 108 5.49 11.14 9.04
C GLU A 108 5.84 9.79 9.68
N THR A 109 4.89 8.86 9.79
CA THR A 109 5.22 7.54 10.33
C THR A 109 5.97 6.70 9.28
N PRO A 110 6.93 5.84 9.68
CA PRO A 110 7.59 4.89 8.78
C PRO A 110 6.61 4.01 7.98
N LYS A 111 5.36 3.87 8.43
CA LYS A 111 4.34 3.09 7.73
C LYS A 111 3.86 3.73 6.43
N TYR A 112 3.98 5.05 6.27
CA TYR A 112 3.59 5.73 5.04
C TYR A 112 4.49 5.31 3.89
N MET A 113 5.81 5.31 4.10
CA MET A 113 6.77 4.86 3.11
C MET A 113 6.67 3.35 2.85
N ASP A 114 6.47 2.54 3.91
CA ASP A 114 6.25 1.09 3.76
C ASP A 114 5.00 0.81 2.90
N ALA A 115 3.88 1.48 3.20
CA ALA A 115 2.64 1.34 2.44
C ALA A 115 2.77 1.80 0.98
N ALA A 116 3.46 2.93 0.73
CA ALA A 116 3.69 3.44 -0.62
C ALA A 116 4.49 2.45 -1.48
N TYR A 117 5.56 1.87 -0.92
CA TYR A 117 6.32 0.82 -1.60
C TYR A 117 5.48 -0.45 -1.82
N LYS A 118 4.72 -0.89 -0.81
CA LYS A 118 3.86 -2.07 -0.90
C LYS A 118 2.77 -1.94 -1.95
N ILE A 119 2.23 -0.74 -2.20
CA ILE A 119 1.29 -0.50 -3.31
C ILE A 119 1.95 -0.81 -4.67
N ALA A 120 3.16 -0.28 -4.90
CA ALA A 120 3.89 -0.52 -6.14
C ALA A 120 4.19 -2.02 -6.33
N LEU A 121 4.66 -2.68 -5.27
CA LEU A 121 4.91 -4.12 -5.27
C LEU A 121 3.64 -4.93 -5.53
N THR A 122 2.52 -4.55 -4.94
CA THR A 122 1.24 -5.25 -5.11
C THR A 122 0.75 -5.15 -6.55
N TYR A 123 0.83 -3.98 -7.18
CA TYR A 123 0.50 -3.85 -8.61
C TYR A 123 1.42 -4.69 -9.49
N PHE A 124 2.71 -4.80 -9.15
CA PHE A 124 3.63 -5.66 -9.87
C PHE A 124 3.22 -7.13 -9.77
N ARG A 125 2.85 -7.60 -8.58
CA ARG A 125 2.35 -8.98 -8.36
C ARG A 125 1.05 -9.26 -9.10
N MET A 126 0.19 -8.26 -9.27
CA MET A 126 -1.02 -8.36 -10.09
C MET A 126 -0.74 -8.36 -11.61
N GLY A 127 0.50 -8.14 -12.05
CA GLY A 127 0.86 -7.96 -13.45
C GLY A 127 0.43 -6.61 -14.04
N GLU A 128 -0.03 -5.67 -13.21
CA GLU A 128 -0.42 -4.31 -13.61
C GLU A 128 0.82 -3.40 -13.69
N PHE A 129 1.73 -3.74 -14.59
CA PHE A 129 3.10 -3.18 -14.63
C PHE A 129 3.16 -1.66 -14.83
N GLU A 130 2.25 -1.07 -15.62
CA GLU A 130 2.18 0.39 -15.78
C GLU A 130 1.89 1.10 -14.44
N LYS A 131 0.93 0.57 -13.67
CA LYS A 131 0.60 1.13 -12.35
C LYS A 131 1.73 0.89 -11.35
N ALA A 132 2.34 -0.29 -11.40
CA ALA A 132 3.50 -0.61 -10.56
C ALA A 132 4.66 0.34 -10.83
N TYR A 133 4.95 0.64 -12.10
CA TYR A 133 5.98 1.59 -12.49
C TYR A 133 5.67 3.00 -11.97
N TYR A 134 4.45 3.49 -12.23
CA TYR A 134 4.02 4.80 -11.76
C TYR A 134 4.14 4.94 -10.24
N GLU A 135 3.64 3.98 -9.47
CA GLU A 135 3.70 4.02 -8.00
C GLU A 135 5.14 3.86 -7.47
N ALA A 136 6.01 3.09 -8.14
CA ALA A 136 7.41 2.96 -7.76
C ALA A 136 8.20 4.27 -8.01
N VAL A 137 7.97 4.93 -9.15
CA VAL A 137 8.56 6.25 -9.45
C VAL A 137 8.08 7.28 -8.44
N LYS A 138 6.77 7.30 -8.17
CA LYS A 138 6.18 8.16 -7.14
C LYS A 138 6.84 7.92 -5.78
N PHE A 139 6.96 6.66 -5.36
CA PHE A 139 7.61 6.30 -4.11
C PHE A 139 9.04 6.86 -4.00
N ILE A 140 9.87 6.70 -5.04
CA ILE A 140 11.25 7.23 -5.04
C ILE A 140 11.27 8.76 -4.97
N ALA A 141 10.34 9.43 -5.65
CA ALA A 141 10.26 10.89 -5.65
C ALA A 141 9.84 11.47 -4.30
N PHE A 142 8.88 10.85 -3.62
CA PHE A 142 8.35 11.34 -2.34
C PHE A 142 9.11 10.82 -1.11
N TYR A 143 9.80 9.67 -1.21
CA TYR A 143 10.52 9.04 -0.11
C TYR A 143 11.95 8.62 -0.49
N PRO A 144 12.81 9.57 -0.93
CA PRO A 144 14.15 9.25 -1.44
C PRO A 144 15.09 8.64 -0.39
N GLU A 145 14.85 8.91 0.90
CA GLU A 145 15.64 8.38 2.04
C GLU A 145 15.12 7.03 2.55
N SER A 146 14.06 6.48 1.97
CA SER A 146 13.50 5.20 2.44
C SER A 146 14.46 4.05 2.14
N LYS A 147 14.63 3.15 3.12
CA LYS A 147 15.38 1.89 2.96
C LYS A 147 14.90 1.00 1.80
N ASN A 148 13.70 1.22 1.29
CA ASN A 148 13.11 0.45 0.19
C ASN A 148 13.38 1.06 -1.21
N VAL A 149 14.08 2.19 -1.31
CA VAL A 149 14.44 2.81 -2.61
C VAL A 149 15.21 1.87 -3.53
N PRO A 150 16.24 1.12 -3.07
CA PRO A 150 16.92 0.13 -3.92
C PRO A 150 15.96 -0.90 -4.53
N GLN A 151 15.03 -1.42 -3.73
CA GLN A 151 14.05 -2.43 -4.15
C GLN A 151 13.03 -1.84 -5.12
N ALA A 152 12.62 -0.58 -4.94
CA ALA A 152 11.76 0.11 -5.91
C ALA A 152 12.46 0.32 -7.26
N ARG A 153 13.77 0.60 -7.27
CA ARG A 153 14.56 0.68 -8.52
C ARG A 153 14.67 -0.68 -9.20
N GLU A 154 14.89 -1.75 -8.43
CA GLU A 154 14.89 -3.12 -8.93
C GLU A 154 13.54 -3.50 -9.54
N LEU A 155 12.44 -3.12 -8.90
CA LEU A 155 11.09 -3.32 -9.41
C LEU A 155 10.89 -2.66 -10.77
N ILE A 156 11.33 -1.40 -10.92
CA ILE A 156 11.30 -0.67 -12.18
C ILE A 156 12.12 -1.38 -13.27
N ALA A 157 13.33 -1.85 -12.93
CA ALA A 157 14.17 -2.59 -13.87
C ALA A 157 13.49 -3.88 -14.34
N LYS A 158 12.88 -4.65 -13.43
CA LYS A 158 12.10 -5.85 -13.75
C LYS A 158 10.92 -5.55 -14.67
N ILE A 159 10.19 -4.45 -14.43
CA ILE A 159 9.08 -4.03 -15.27
C ILE A 159 9.55 -3.72 -16.70
N ARG A 160 10.61 -2.92 -16.84
CA ARG A 160 11.18 -2.56 -18.15
C ARG A 160 11.67 -3.79 -18.92
N GLY A 161 12.35 -4.71 -18.25
CA GLY A 161 12.78 -5.97 -18.86
C GLY A 161 11.61 -6.80 -19.40
N LYS A 162 10.48 -6.85 -18.67
CA LYS A 162 9.26 -7.52 -19.13
C LYS A 162 8.57 -6.81 -20.31
N GLN A 163 8.64 -5.49 -20.38
CA GLN A 163 8.11 -4.73 -21.52
C GLN A 163 8.96 -4.95 -22.79
N VAL A 164 10.30 -4.92 -22.66
CA VAL A 164 11.22 -5.20 -23.79
C VAL A 164 11.06 -6.64 -24.30
N ALA A 165 10.98 -7.62 -23.41
CA ALA A 165 10.74 -9.01 -23.81
C ALA A 165 9.39 -9.19 -24.55
N ARG A 166 8.35 -8.42 -24.19
CA ARG A 166 7.08 -8.42 -24.93
C ARG A 166 7.23 -7.83 -26.33
N THR A 167 7.98 -6.74 -26.49
CA THR A 167 8.21 -6.14 -27.81
C THR A 167 9.04 -7.02 -28.73
N ASP A 168 10.00 -7.77 -28.17
CA ASP A 168 10.87 -8.69 -28.92
C ASP A 168 10.16 -10.00 -29.29
N SER A 169 9.08 -10.36 -28.57
CA SER A 169 8.24 -11.54 -28.85
C SER A 169 7.10 -11.29 -29.84
N LEU A 170 6.92 -10.06 -30.33
CA LEU A 170 5.98 -9.78 -31.42
C LEU A 170 6.58 -10.35 -32.73
N PRO A 171 5.85 -11.17 -33.50
CA PRO A 171 6.37 -11.70 -34.75
C PRO A 171 6.73 -10.55 -35.69
N ALA A 172 7.89 -10.65 -36.35
CA ALA A 172 8.50 -9.61 -37.19
C ALA A 172 7.64 -9.11 -38.38
N ASN A 173 6.43 -9.66 -38.57
CA ASN A 173 5.45 -9.22 -39.56
C ASN A 173 4.15 -8.80 -38.88
N LEU A 174 4.15 -7.61 -38.26
CA LEU A 174 2.91 -6.89 -37.99
C LEU A 174 2.43 -6.24 -39.30
N PRO A 175 1.15 -6.39 -39.72
CA PRO A 175 0.61 -5.62 -40.82
C PRO A 175 0.77 -4.11 -40.51
N ASP A 176 1.13 -3.32 -41.52
CA ASP A 176 1.51 -1.91 -41.36
C ASP A 176 0.42 -1.04 -40.70
N THR A 177 -0.82 -1.53 -40.64
CA THR A 177 -1.99 -0.90 -40.03
C THR A 177 -1.96 -0.86 -38.49
N LEU A 178 -1.04 -1.58 -37.83
CA LEU A 178 -0.96 -1.69 -36.36
C LEU A 178 0.33 -1.11 -35.74
N LYS A 179 1.24 -0.54 -36.53
CA LYS A 179 2.39 0.19 -35.99
C LYS A 179 1.91 1.53 -35.43
N PRO A 180 2.27 1.93 -34.19
CA PRO A 180 1.94 3.26 -33.70
C PRO A 180 2.55 4.31 -34.62
N SER A 181 1.74 5.26 -35.08
CA SER A 181 2.17 6.35 -35.95
C SER A 181 3.32 7.09 -35.29
N ARG A 182 4.45 7.21 -35.99
CA ARG A 182 5.57 8.04 -35.53
C ARG A 182 5.07 9.46 -35.28
N PRO A 183 5.53 10.16 -34.23
CA PRO A 183 5.21 11.56 -34.05
C PRO A 183 5.67 12.34 -35.28
N ASP A 184 4.79 13.17 -35.82
CA ASP A 184 5.08 14.05 -36.94
C ASP A 184 6.15 15.07 -36.52
N THR A 185 7.39 14.87 -36.99
CA THR A 185 8.51 15.77 -36.71
C THR A 185 8.59 16.95 -37.69
N THR A 186 7.52 17.26 -38.45
CA THR A 186 7.53 18.39 -39.40
C THR A 186 6.99 19.72 -38.87
N ARG A 187 6.87 19.90 -37.55
CA ARG A 187 6.73 21.27 -37.00
C ARG A 187 8.08 22.00 -37.06
N GLU A 188 8.33 22.61 -38.21
CA GLU A 188 9.33 23.65 -38.40
C GLU A 188 9.19 24.72 -37.31
N THR A 189 10.33 25.11 -36.75
CA THR A 189 10.45 26.29 -35.90
C THR A 189 10.44 27.54 -36.79
N PRO A 190 9.62 28.57 -36.51
CA PRO A 190 9.72 29.82 -37.25
C PRO A 190 11.01 30.54 -36.87
N LYS A 191 11.88 30.80 -37.85
CA LYS A 191 13.02 31.70 -37.69
C LYS A 191 12.49 33.13 -37.46
N THR A 192 12.86 33.71 -36.32
CA THR A 192 12.65 35.13 -36.02
C THR A 192 13.65 35.95 -36.84
N GLN A 193 13.15 36.93 -37.61
CA GLN A 193 13.93 38.07 -38.11
C GLN A 193 13.91 39.19 -37.06
#